data_AF-A0A835BK19-F1
#
_entry.id   AF-A0A835BK19-F1
#
_cell.length_a   1.000
_cell.length_b   1.000
_cell.length_c   1.000
_cell.angle_alpha   90.00
_cell.angle_beta   90.00
_cell.angle_gamma   90.00
#
_symmetry.space_group_name_H-M   'P 1'
#
loop_
_entity.id
_entity.type
_entity.pdbx_description
1 polymer ?
#
loop_
_entity_poly.entity_id
_entity_poly.type
_entity_poly.pdbx_seq_one_letter_code
_entity_poly.pdbx_strand_id
1 'polypeptide(L)'
;MMRAAEEYNRAREIAGVPKRHTHDIFDLEYCDEYGEKHCGFPRLQEWKKDLLWSSFANWRENDRESFRDDYRDDSQLVREGLRSQGWLASHKDDDGHEEERLPN
;
A
#
# COMPACT_ATOMS: atom_id res chain seq x y z
N MET A 1 -17.55 -23.90 -11.68
CA MET A 1 -16.93 -22.76 -12.38
C MET A 1 -17.99 -21.83 -12.96
N MET A 2 -18.79 -22.24 -13.96
CA MET A 2 -19.84 -21.38 -14.55
C MET A 2 -20.84 -20.82 -13.54
N ARG A 3 -21.40 -21.69 -12.69
CA ARG A 3 -22.35 -21.28 -11.64
C ARG A 3 -21.80 -20.18 -10.72
N ALA A 4 -20.55 -20.28 -10.28
CA ALA A 4 -19.93 -19.28 -9.41
C ALA A 4 -19.74 -17.93 -10.14
N ALA A 5 -19.37 -17.97 -11.43
CA ALA A 5 -19.26 -16.77 -12.25
C ALA A 5 -20.63 -16.10 -12.46
N GLU A 6 -21.69 -16.88 -12.66
CA GLU A 6 -23.06 -16.38 -12.78
C GLU A 6 -23.55 -15.75 -11.47
N GLU A 7 -23.32 -16.42 -10.33
CA GLU A 7 -23.64 -15.90 -9.00
C GLU A 7 -22.90 -14.58 -8.72
N TYR A 8 -21.61 -14.50 -9.07
CA TYR A 8 -20.81 -13.28 -8.95
C TYR A 8 -21.35 -12.12 -9.81
N ASN A 9 -21.62 -12.38 -11.09
CA ASN A 9 -22.17 -11.36 -11.99
C ASN A 9 -23.55 -10.88 -11.53
N ARG A 10 -24.41 -11.79 -11.03
CA ARG A 10 -25.72 -11.45 -10.50
C ARG A 10 -25.64 -10.57 -9.26
N ALA A 11 -24.73 -10.86 -8.34
CA ALA A 11 -24.51 -10.03 -7.15
C ALA A 11 -24.09 -8.60 -7.53
N ARG A 12 -23.19 -8.47 -8.51
CA ARG A 12 -22.73 -7.16 -9.03
C ARG A 12 -23.83 -6.40 -9.77
N GLU A 13 -24.68 -7.11 -10.52
CA GLU A 13 -25.84 -6.52 -11.18
C GLU A 13 -26.84 -5.97 -10.15
N ILE A 14 -27.14 -6.73 -9.09
CA ILE A 14 -28.01 -6.28 -7.99
C ILE A 14 -27.41 -5.06 -7.27
N ALA A 15 -26.08 -5.03 -7.09
CA ALA A 15 -25.36 -3.89 -6.52
C ALA A 15 -25.22 -2.68 -7.50
N GLY A 16 -25.79 -2.77 -8.71
CA GLY A 16 -25.75 -1.69 -9.71
C GLY A 16 -24.37 -1.46 -10.32
N VAL A 17 -23.45 -2.41 -10.19
CA VAL A 17 -22.06 -2.24 -10.63
C VAL A 17 -21.97 -2.44 -12.16
N PRO A 18 -21.44 -1.46 -12.92
CA PRO A 18 -21.30 -1.60 -14.36
C PRO A 18 -20.43 -2.80 -14.76
N LYS A 19 -20.83 -3.53 -15.82
CA LYS A 19 -20.09 -4.73 -16.32
C LYS A 19 -18.62 -4.47 -16.64
N ARG A 20 -18.24 -3.24 -17.01
CA ARG A 20 -16.83 -2.89 -17.27
C ARG A 20 -15.94 -3.05 -16.03
N HIS A 21 -16.52 -2.97 -14.84
CA HIS A 21 -15.82 -3.08 -13.56
C HIS A 21 -15.77 -4.52 -13.04
N THR A 22 -16.31 -5.52 -13.76
CA THR A 22 -16.37 -6.93 -13.30
C THR A 22 -15.02 -7.48 -12.82
N HIS A 23 -13.91 -6.95 -13.35
CA HIS A 23 -12.55 -7.38 -13.00
C HIS A 23 -11.81 -6.39 -12.08
N ASP A 24 -12.51 -5.43 -11.50
CA ASP A 24 -11.95 -4.54 -10.48
C ASP A 24 -11.72 -5.36 -9.21
N ILE A 25 -10.46 -5.67 -8.93
CA ILE A 25 -10.00 -6.50 -7.81
C ILE A 25 -9.24 -5.68 -6.76
N PHE A 26 -9.54 -4.39 -6.64
CA PHE A 26 -8.91 -3.50 -5.64
C PHE A 26 -9.43 -3.72 -4.21
N ASP A 27 -10.23 -4.77 -3.97
CA ASP A 27 -10.60 -5.20 -2.62
C ASP A 27 -9.46 -6.07 -2.05
N LEU A 28 -8.54 -5.42 -1.35
CA LEU A 28 -7.37 -6.09 -0.77
C LEU A 28 -7.74 -7.11 0.32
N GLU A 29 -8.84 -6.90 1.03
CA GLU A 29 -9.32 -7.85 2.04
C GLU A 29 -9.86 -9.12 1.40
N TYR A 30 -10.63 -8.99 0.31
CA TYR A 30 -11.04 -10.13 -0.49
C TYR A 30 -9.82 -10.90 -1.05
N CYS A 31 -8.81 -10.19 -1.55
CA CYS A 31 -7.59 -10.82 -2.05
C CYS A 31 -6.82 -11.57 -0.95
N ASP A 32 -6.68 -10.97 0.24
CA ASP A 32 -6.04 -11.61 1.39
C ASP A 32 -6.80 -12.84 1.85
N GLU A 33 -8.12 -12.73 2.02
CA GLU A 33 -8.97 -13.84 2.45
C GLU A 33 -8.91 -15.01 1.47
N TYR A 34 -8.97 -14.71 0.16
CA TYR A 34 -8.88 -15.73 -0.88
C TYR A 34 -7.51 -16.39 -0.90
N GLY A 35 -6.43 -15.61 -0.86
CA GLY A 35 -5.05 -16.09 -0.87
C GLY A 35 -4.74 -16.98 0.34
N GLU A 36 -5.19 -16.57 1.54
CA GLU A 36 -5.02 -17.33 2.77
C GLU A 36 -5.80 -18.65 2.73
N LYS A 37 -7.09 -18.61 2.38
CA LYS A 37 -7.97 -19.80 2.40
C LYS A 37 -7.67 -20.81 1.30
N HIS A 38 -7.31 -20.35 0.11
CA HIS A 38 -7.24 -21.20 -1.09
C HIS A 38 -5.82 -21.42 -1.61
N CYS A 39 -4.87 -20.53 -1.29
CA CYS A 39 -3.50 -20.62 -1.81
C CYS A 39 -2.45 -20.81 -0.70
N GLY A 40 -2.81 -20.62 0.57
CA GLY A 40 -1.86 -20.64 1.69
C GLY A 40 -0.91 -19.44 1.66
N PHE A 41 -1.28 -18.35 0.98
CA PHE A 41 -0.46 -17.14 0.94
C PHE A 41 -0.62 -16.35 2.24
N PRO A 42 0.47 -15.76 2.76
CA PRO A 42 0.38 -14.84 3.88
C PRO A 42 -0.37 -13.58 3.43
N ARG A 43 -1.13 -12.99 4.35
CA ARG A 43 -1.79 -11.70 4.13
C ARG A 43 -0.77 -10.61 3.83
N LEU A 44 -1.18 -9.65 3.01
CA LEU A 44 -0.35 -8.49 2.69
C LEU A 44 -0.11 -7.65 3.96
N GLN A 45 1.14 -7.27 4.19
CA GLN A 45 1.50 -6.41 5.33
C GLN A 45 0.78 -5.07 5.22
N GLU A 46 0.27 -4.57 6.35
CA GLU A 46 -0.59 -3.38 6.38
C GLU A 46 0.07 -2.14 5.75
N TRP A 47 1.36 -1.92 6.02
CA TRP A 47 2.10 -0.80 5.43
C TRP A 47 2.19 -0.86 3.89
N LYS A 48 2.09 -2.06 3.28
CA LYS A 48 2.06 -2.20 1.82
C LYS A 48 0.67 -1.88 1.25
N LYS A 49 -0.40 -2.20 2.00
CA LYS A 49 -1.77 -1.79 1.65
C LYS A 49 -1.87 -0.26 1.70
N ASP A 50 -1.36 0.32 2.79
CA ASP A 50 -1.34 1.77 2.99
C ASP A 50 -0.55 2.50 1.90
N LEU A 51 0.67 2.02 1.60
CA LEU A 51 1.49 2.53 0.50
C LEU A 51 0.76 2.50 -0.86
N LEU A 52 0.04 1.42 -1.17
CA LEU A 52 -0.73 1.31 -2.42
C LEU A 52 -1.85 2.35 -2.46
N TRP A 53 -2.63 2.46 -1.38
CA TRP A 53 -3.79 3.35 -1.33
C TRP A 53 -3.40 4.82 -1.30
N SER A 54 -2.34 5.18 -0.58
CA SER A 54 -1.87 6.55 -0.55
C SER A 54 -1.25 6.98 -1.88
N SER A 55 -0.56 6.08 -2.57
CA SER A 55 -0.10 6.33 -3.95
C SER A 55 -1.27 6.55 -4.91
N PHE A 56 -2.34 5.74 -4.78
CA PHE A 56 -3.54 5.88 -5.60
C PHE A 56 -4.30 7.19 -5.30
N ALA A 57 -4.44 7.54 -4.02
CA ALA A 57 -5.05 8.80 -3.60
C ALA A 57 -4.25 10.00 -4.10
N ASN A 58 -2.92 9.98 -3.95
CA ASN A 58 -2.04 11.05 -4.43
C ASN A 58 -2.16 11.26 -5.94
N TRP A 59 -2.19 10.17 -6.71
CA TRP A 59 -2.43 10.23 -8.16
C TRP A 59 -3.79 10.80 -8.51
N ARG A 60 -4.84 10.42 -7.77
CA ARG A 60 -6.22 10.85 -8.05
C ARG A 60 -6.45 12.33 -7.70
N GLU A 61 -5.87 12.79 -6.60
CA GLU A 61 -6.26 14.05 -5.93
C GLU A 61 -5.27 15.19 -6.12
N ASN A 62 -3.97 14.90 -6.13
CA ASN A 62 -2.94 15.94 -6.10
C ASN A 62 -2.27 16.14 -7.46
N ASP A 63 -1.45 15.18 -7.90
CA ASP A 63 -0.60 15.37 -9.06
C ASP A 63 -0.51 14.12 -9.93
N ARG A 64 -1.21 14.12 -11.06
CA ARG A 64 -1.18 12.99 -12.00
C ARG A 64 0.15 12.82 -12.73
N GLU A 65 0.94 13.88 -12.82
CA GLU A 65 2.20 13.90 -13.58
C GLU A 65 3.38 13.58 -12.65
N SER A 66 3.39 14.10 -11.43
CA SER A 66 4.52 13.96 -10.51
C SER A 66 4.31 12.97 -9.35
N PHE A 67 3.14 12.35 -9.16
CA PHE A 67 2.89 11.47 -8.00
C PHE A 67 3.91 10.34 -7.80
N ARG A 68 4.63 9.95 -8.87
CA ARG A 68 5.69 8.94 -8.82
C ARG A 68 7.03 9.49 -8.37
N ASP A 69 7.28 10.75 -8.68
CA ASP A 69 8.55 11.43 -8.41
C ASP A 69 8.52 12.09 -7.02
N ASP A 70 7.36 12.58 -6.61
CA ASP A 70 7.15 13.31 -5.37
C ASP A 70 6.16 12.56 -4.47
N TYR A 71 6.69 11.57 -3.74
CA TYR A 71 5.93 10.85 -2.73
C TYR A 71 5.86 11.68 -1.45
N ARG A 72 4.70 12.31 -1.24
CA ARG A 72 4.44 13.23 -0.10
C ARG A 72 3.67 12.61 1.05
N ASP A 73 3.47 11.29 1.04
CA ASP A 73 2.71 10.66 2.10
C ASP A 73 3.58 10.38 3.33
N ASP A 74 3.17 10.98 4.45
CA ASP A 74 3.90 11.00 5.72
C ASP A 74 3.50 9.84 6.64
N SER A 75 2.72 8.87 6.15
CA SER A 75 2.26 7.72 6.95
C SER A 75 3.42 7.09 7.70
N GLN A 76 3.32 7.12 9.03
CA GLN A 76 4.33 6.54 9.90
C GLN A 76 4.46 5.03 9.66
N LEU A 77 3.34 4.38 9.38
CA LEU A 77 3.28 2.95 9.10
C LEU A 77 4.09 2.60 7.84
N VAL A 78 3.92 3.38 6.76
CA VAL A 78 4.71 3.21 5.53
C VAL A 78 6.19 3.48 5.79
N ARG A 79 6.53 4.57 6.50
CA ARG A 79 7.93 4.91 6.82
C ARG A 79 8.62 3.83 7.66
N GLU A 80 7.94 3.28 8.64
CA GLU A 80 8.44 2.16 9.45
C GLU A 80 8.58 0.88 8.62
N GLY A 81 7.58 0.57 7.78
CA GLY A 81 7.64 -0.53 6.83
C GLY A 81 8.85 -0.43 5.90
N LEU A 82 9.05 0.72 5.28
CA LEU A 82 10.20 1.00 4.41
C LEU A 82 11.54 0.89 5.14
N ARG A 83 11.65 1.42 6.37
CA ARG A 83 12.84 1.26 7.23
C ARG A 83 13.11 -0.21 7.56
N SER A 84 12.08 -0.97 7.93
CA SER A 84 12.22 -2.40 8.25
C SER A 84 12.75 -3.23 7.08
N GLN A 85 12.50 -2.75 5.86
CA GLN A 85 12.94 -3.34 4.61
C GLN A 85 14.24 -2.71 4.05
N GLY A 86 14.85 -1.77 4.77
CA GLY A 86 16.12 -1.14 4.40
C GLY A 86 16.05 -0.07 3.31
N TRP A 87 14.85 0.40 2.94
CA TRP A 87 14.68 1.46 1.92
C TRP A 87 14.95 2.86 2.45
N LEU A 88 14.76 3.06 3.76
CA LEU A 88 15.02 4.31 4.44
C LEU A 88 16.12 4.08 5.48
N ALA A 89 16.98 5.09 5.67
CA ALA A 89 17.94 5.06 6.75
C ALA A 89 17.21 4.91 8.09
N SER A 90 17.77 4.08 8.99
CA SER A 90 17.36 4.12 10.39
C SER A 90 17.61 5.53 10.91
N HIS A 91 16.65 6.09 11.65
CA HIS A 91 16.84 7.38 12.30
C HIS A 91 18.07 7.23 13.21
N LYS A 92 19.22 7.74 12.77
CA LYS A 92 20.32 7.96 13.69
C LYS A 92 19.91 9.22 14.45
N ASP A 93 19.60 9.03 15.72
CA ASP A 93 19.63 10.12 16.67
C ASP A 93 21.08 10.64 16.63
N ASP A 94 21.27 11.75 15.92
CA ASP A 94 22.52 12.51 15.90
C ASP A 94 22.55 13.34 17.18
N ASP A 95 22.55 12.64 18.33
CA ASP A 95 22.80 13.22 19.64
C ASP A 95 24.32 13.31 19.82
N GLY A 96 24.85 14.52 19.66
CA GLY A 96 26.27 14.81 19.70
C GLY A 96 26.94 14.60 21.06
N HIS A 97 28.27 14.54 21.05
CA HIS A 97 29.14 15.12 22.08
C HIS A 97 30.59 15.24 21.58
N GLU A 98 31.11 16.48 21.66
CA GLU A 98 32.48 16.91 22.06
C GLU A 98 33.71 16.46 21.23
N GLU A 99 34.78 17.22 21.03
CA GLU A 99 35.29 18.45 21.66
C GLU A 99 36.26 19.08 20.63
N GLU A 100 36.14 20.38 20.34
CA GLU A 100 37.23 21.11 19.69
C GLU A 100 38.46 21.08 20.60
N ARG A 101 39.53 20.40 20.19
CA ARG A 101 40.89 20.66 20.67
C ARG A 101 41.79 21.01 19.50
N LEU A 102 41.96 22.30 19.27
CA LEU A 102 43.13 22.82 18.58
C LEU A 102 44.29 22.90 19.59
N PRO A 103 45.46 22.32 19.29
CA PRO A 103 46.66 22.58 20.08
C PRO A 103 47.32 23.90 19.65
N ASN A 104 47.92 24.54 20.67
CA ASN A 104 48.67 25.81 20.68
C ASN A 104 49.72 25.97 19.57
#